data_AF-A0A6A3BND7-F1
#
_entry.id   AF-A0A6A3BND7-F1
#
_cell.length_a   1.000
_cell.length_b   1.000
_cell.length_c   1.000
_cell.angle_alpha   90.00
_cell.angle_beta   90.00
_cell.angle_gamma   90.00
#
_symmetry.space_group_name_H-M   'P 1'
#
loop_
_entity.id
_entity.type
_entity.pdbx_description
1 polymer ?
#
loop_
_entity_poly.entity_id
_entity_poly.type
_entity_poly.pdbx_seq_one_letter_code
_entity_poly.pdbx_strand_id
1 'polypeptide(L)'
;MAVSSNFLLFSASLLFFTVSPSIQASFRPKALVLPLTKDASTTQYVTQIKQRTPLVPIKLSLDLGAESLWVDCDQNYVSSTYKSARCNSAQCNLARSKACGSCSDGPKPGCNNNICSLLPSNSFKNVGTIGKVAQDVVAVQSTDGKSSGKVVSTSKFLFTCGATFLLDGLASGVKGVAGLGRTKISKPRSRS
;
A
#
# COMPACT_ATOMS: atom_id res chain seq x y z
N MET A 1 2.70 -51.51 74.61
CA MET A 1 1.66 -50.49 74.84
C MET A 1 2.16 -49.18 74.24
N ALA A 2 1.36 -48.60 73.34
CA ALA A 2 1.41 -47.27 72.70
C ALA A 2 2.75 -46.54 72.50
N VAL A 3 3.03 -46.14 71.24
CA VAL A 3 3.30 -44.72 70.90
C VAL A 3 2.71 -44.45 69.52
N SER A 4 1.73 -43.54 69.43
CA SER A 4 1.19 -43.00 68.18
C SER A 4 1.89 -41.68 67.88
N SER A 5 2.33 -41.47 66.63
CA SER A 5 2.98 -40.23 66.17
C SER A 5 1.99 -39.45 65.31
N ASN A 6 1.61 -38.25 65.76
CA ASN A 6 0.70 -37.35 65.04
C ASN A 6 1.45 -36.60 63.93
N PHE A 7 1.09 -36.85 62.67
CA PHE A 7 1.60 -36.12 61.51
C PHE A 7 0.76 -34.84 61.29
N LEU A 8 1.31 -33.67 61.63
CA LEU A 8 0.70 -32.37 61.35
C LEU A 8 0.91 -32.00 59.88
N LEU A 9 -0.15 -32.09 59.06
CA LEU A 9 -0.16 -31.64 57.66
C LEU A 9 -0.33 -30.12 57.60
N PHE A 10 0.76 -29.39 57.33
CA PHE A 10 0.73 -27.97 56.99
C PHE A 10 0.16 -27.79 55.57
N SER A 11 -1.08 -27.31 55.46
CA SER A 11 -1.69 -26.92 54.19
C SER A 11 -1.21 -25.51 53.80
N ALA A 12 -0.22 -25.42 52.91
CA ALA A 12 0.23 -24.17 52.33
C ALA A 12 -0.65 -23.82 51.12
N SER A 13 -1.64 -22.95 51.32
CA SER A 13 -2.42 -22.35 50.22
C SER A 13 -1.53 -21.43 49.37
N LEU A 14 -1.05 -21.95 48.25
CA LEU A 14 -0.43 -21.18 47.17
C LEU A 14 -1.50 -20.37 46.44
N LEU A 15 -1.65 -19.09 46.80
CA LEU A 15 -2.41 -18.11 46.01
C LEU A 15 -1.62 -17.76 44.74
N PHE A 16 -1.87 -18.50 43.66
CA PHE A 16 -1.38 -18.16 42.32
C PHE A 16 -2.12 -16.93 41.78
N PHE A 17 -1.52 -15.74 41.91
CA PHE A 17 -1.94 -14.57 41.14
C PHE A 17 -1.61 -14.82 39.66
N THR A 18 -2.60 -15.29 38.91
CA THR A 18 -2.51 -15.43 37.46
C THR A 18 -2.65 -14.04 36.82
N VAL A 19 -1.52 -13.34 36.65
CA VAL A 19 -1.48 -12.14 35.81
C VAL A 19 -1.67 -12.60 34.36
N SER A 20 -2.92 -12.56 33.88
CA SER A 20 -3.23 -12.90 32.51
C SER A 20 -2.64 -11.84 31.57
N PRO A 21 -1.74 -12.20 30.64
CA PRO A 21 -1.26 -11.24 29.65
C PRO A 21 -2.46 -10.83 28.77
N SER A 22 -2.78 -9.53 28.72
CA SER A 22 -3.79 -9.04 27.80
C SER A 22 -3.29 -9.27 26.37
N ILE A 23 -3.85 -10.25 25.67
CA ILE A 23 -3.61 -10.45 24.24
C ILE A 23 -4.22 -9.24 23.54
N GLN A 24 -3.38 -8.27 23.17
CA GLN A 24 -3.81 -7.11 22.40
C GLN A 24 -4.22 -7.58 21.01
N ALA A 25 -5.53 -7.70 20.78
CA ALA A 25 -6.08 -8.12 19.51
C ALA A 25 -5.54 -7.23 18.37
N SER A 26 -4.95 -7.84 17.34
CA SER A 26 -4.43 -7.08 16.20
C SER A 26 -5.57 -6.38 15.48
N PHE A 27 -5.53 -5.05 15.38
CA PHE A 27 -6.53 -4.30 14.62
C PHE A 27 -6.39 -4.63 13.13
N ARG A 28 -7.40 -5.29 12.56
CA ARG A 28 -7.52 -5.56 11.13
C ARG A 28 -8.80 -4.90 10.62
N PRO A 29 -8.69 -3.83 9.81
CA PRO A 29 -9.87 -3.15 9.28
C PRO A 29 -10.62 -4.10 8.33
N LYS A 30 -11.96 -4.13 8.44
CA LYS A 30 -12.82 -4.91 7.54
C LYS A 30 -13.11 -4.19 6.23
N ALA A 31 -13.02 -2.86 6.23
CA ALA A 31 -13.22 -2.02 5.06
C ALA A 31 -12.31 -0.79 5.09
N LEU A 32 -12.07 -0.22 3.91
CA LEU A 32 -11.28 0.99 3.69
C LEU A 32 -12.16 2.01 2.95
N VAL A 33 -11.89 3.29 3.16
CA VAL A 33 -12.59 4.40 2.48
C VAL A 33 -11.60 5.33 1.79
N LEU A 34 -11.95 5.73 0.57
CA LEU A 34 -11.24 6.74 -0.22
C LEU A 34 -12.21 7.89 -0.52
N PRO A 35 -12.06 9.05 0.14
CA PRO A 35 -12.85 10.23 -0.19
C PRO A 35 -12.58 10.69 -1.62
N LEU A 36 -13.64 11.11 -2.32
CA LEU A 36 -13.56 11.61 -3.69
C LEU A 36 -14.10 13.03 -3.75
N THR A 37 -13.39 13.89 -4.47
CA THR A 37 -13.83 15.25 -4.82
C THR A 37 -13.84 15.38 -6.32
N LYS A 38 -14.92 15.94 -6.89
CA LYS A 38 -14.96 16.26 -8.32
C LYS A 38 -14.19 17.55 -8.57
N ASP A 39 -13.19 17.51 -9.44
CA ASP A 39 -12.47 18.69 -9.90
C ASP A 39 -13.34 19.47 -10.90
N ALA A 40 -13.53 20.76 -10.65
CA ALA A 40 -14.43 21.59 -11.46
C ALA A 40 -13.89 21.85 -12.87
N SER A 41 -12.56 21.94 -13.02
CA SER A 41 -11.92 22.31 -14.29
C SER A 41 -11.86 21.17 -15.29
N THR A 42 -11.62 19.96 -14.80
CA THR A 42 -11.43 18.75 -15.63
C THR A 42 -12.59 17.78 -15.54
N THR A 43 -13.54 17.99 -14.62
CA THR A 43 -14.63 17.06 -14.27
C THR A 43 -14.18 15.70 -13.74
N GLN A 44 -12.88 15.51 -13.51
CA GLN A 44 -12.29 14.29 -12.97
C GLN A 44 -12.64 14.12 -11.49
N TYR A 45 -12.75 12.87 -11.04
CA TYR A 45 -12.80 12.58 -9.61
C TYR A 45 -11.38 12.43 -9.06
N VAL A 46 -11.07 13.12 -7.98
CA VAL A 46 -9.74 13.13 -7.35
C VAL A 46 -9.86 12.53 -5.95
N THR A 47 -8.95 11.62 -5.64
CA THR A 47 -8.75 11.07 -4.29
C THR A 47 -7.43 11.56 -3.71
N GLN A 48 -7.27 11.44 -2.39
CA GLN A 48 -6.00 11.67 -1.71
C GLN A 48 -5.65 10.46 -0.84
N ILE A 49 -4.44 9.94 -1.03
CA ILE A 49 -3.86 8.89 -0.19
C ILE A 49 -2.57 9.39 0.45
N LYS A 50 -2.05 8.68 1.46
CA LYS A 50 -0.68 8.91 1.94
C LYS A 50 0.23 7.85 1.34
N GLN A 51 1.41 8.24 0.86
CA GLN A 51 2.42 7.32 0.32
C GLN A 51 3.80 7.73 0.85
N ARG A 52 4.81 6.86 0.66
CA ARG A 52 6.24 7.10 0.86
C ARG A 52 6.68 7.05 2.33
N THR A 53 7.96 7.24 2.58
CA THR A 53 8.54 7.47 3.91
C THR A 53 9.57 8.61 3.84
N PRO A 54 9.33 9.75 4.50
CA PRO A 54 8.18 10.08 5.34
C PRO A 54 6.85 10.07 4.58
N LEU A 55 5.75 9.79 5.28
CA LEU A 55 4.41 9.73 4.68
C LEU A 55 4.00 11.12 4.21
N VAL A 56 3.71 11.26 2.92
CA VAL A 56 3.22 12.49 2.30
C VAL A 56 1.85 12.26 1.65
N PRO A 57 0.91 13.22 1.75
CA PRO A 57 -0.32 13.15 1.00
C PRO A 57 -0.05 13.35 -0.49
N ILE A 58 -0.68 12.53 -1.34
CA ILE A 58 -0.65 12.69 -2.79
C ILE A 58 -2.07 12.67 -3.35
N LYS A 59 -2.35 13.57 -4.28
CA LYS A 59 -3.61 13.61 -5.02
C LYS A 59 -3.50 12.73 -6.26
N LEU A 60 -4.56 12.00 -6.57
CA LEU A 60 -4.63 11.07 -7.69
C LEU A 60 -5.97 11.23 -8.40
N SER A 61 -5.98 11.27 -9.73
CA SER A 61 -7.22 11.13 -10.50
C SER A 61 -7.72 9.69 -10.40
N LEU A 62 -9.02 9.50 -10.23
CA LEU A 62 -9.64 8.18 -10.19
C LEU A 62 -9.92 7.71 -11.62
N ASP A 63 -9.48 6.51 -11.95
CA ASP A 63 -9.82 5.84 -13.20
C ASP A 63 -10.26 4.39 -12.89
N LEU A 64 -11.52 4.08 -13.19
CA LEU A 64 -12.09 2.76 -12.95
C LEU A 64 -11.62 1.72 -13.99
N GLY A 65 -11.17 2.18 -15.16
CA GLY A 65 -10.65 1.34 -16.25
C GLY A 65 -9.14 1.12 -16.17
N ALA A 66 -8.39 2.02 -15.53
CA ALA A 66 -6.94 1.86 -15.37
C ALA A 66 -6.59 0.61 -14.55
N GLU A 67 -5.60 -0.14 -15.03
CA GLU A 67 -5.23 -1.46 -14.50
C GLU A 67 -4.76 -1.43 -13.04
N SER A 68 -4.03 -0.39 -12.63
CA SER A 68 -3.45 -0.27 -11.30
C SER A 68 -3.11 1.19 -10.97
N LEU A 69 -2.73 1.44 -9.72
CA LEU A 69 -2.14 2.72 -9.32
C LEU A 69 -0.87 2.99 -10.12
N TRP A 70 -0.76 4.19 -10.68
CA TRP A 70 0.52 4.72 -11.13
C TRP A 70 0.76 6.13 -10.62
N VAL A 71 2.03 6.45 -10.38
CA VAL A 71 2.48 7.73 -9.80
C VAL A 71 3.69 8.21 -10.58
N ASP A 72 3.78 9.52 -10.82
CA ASP A 72 4.98 10.16 -11.37
C ASP A 72 6.16 9.96 -10.42
N CYS A 73 7.16 9.22 -10.91
CA CYS A 73 8.41 8.96 -10.20
C CYS A 73 9.58 9.82 -10.69
N ASP A 74 9.42 10.51 -11.83
CA ASP A 74 10.49 11.32 -12.43
C ASP A 74 10.70 12.61 -11.64
N GLN A 75 9.62 13.20 -11.13
CA GLN A 75 9.66 14.46 -10.39
C GLN A 75 9.51 14.28 -8.87
N ASN A 76 10.60 14.55 -8.15
CA ASN A 76 10.60 14.71 -6.69
C ASN A 76 10.00 13.51 -5.93
N TYR A 77 10.23 12.28 -6.43
CA TYR A 77 9.89 11.07 -5.71
C TYR A 77 11.00 10.73 -4.72
N VAL A 78 10.75 10.98 -3.43
CA VAL A 78 11.68 10.68 -2.33
C VAL A 78 10.98 9.79 -1.32
N SER A 79 11.54 8.61 -1.07
CA SER A 79 11.03 7.65 -0.09
C SER A 79 12.12 6.68 0.34
N SER A 80 12.33 6.52 1.66
CA SER A 80 13.28 5.53 2.19
C SER A 80 12.77 4.09 2.14
N THR A 81 11.49 3.88 1.87
CA THR A 81 10.85 2.55 1.81
C THR A 81 10.48 2.11 0.40
N TYR A 82 10.78 2.93 -0.61
CA TYR A 82 10.64 2.58 -2.02
C TYR A 82 11.51 1.38 -2.39
N LYS A 83 10.94 0.45 -3.16
CA LYS A 83 11.66 -0.70 -3.72
C LYS A 83 11.19 -0.99 -5.14
N SER A 84 12.12 -1.11 -6.07
CA SER A 84 11.82 -1.58 -7.43
C SER A 84 11.53 -3.08 -7.45
N ALA A 85 10.53 -3.51 -8.24
CA ALA A 85 10.18 -4.92 -8.38
C ALA A 85 11.08 -5.59 -9.44
N ARG A 86 12.09 -6.35 -8.97
CA ARG A 86 12.99 -7.08 -9.86
C ARG A 86 12.24 -8.09 -10.74
N CYS A 87 12.76 -8.32 -11.93
CA CYS A 87 12.26 -9.36 -12.81
C CYS A 87 12.26 -10.74 -12.14
N ASN A 88 11.28 -11.57 -12.52
CA ASN A 88 11.04 -12.91 -11.98
C ASN A 88 10.74 -12.96 -10.45
N SER A 89 10.58 -11.81 -9.80
CA SER A 89 10.18 -11.76 -8.39
C SER A 89 8.68 -12.07 -8.20
N ALA A 90 8.30 -12.43 -6.98
CA ALA A 90 6.90 -12.63 -6.62
C ALA A 90 6.04 -11.37 -6.86
N GLN A 91 6.61 -10.18 -6.63
CA GLN A 91 5.98 -8.89 -6.92
C GLN A 91 5.67 -8.75 -8.41
N CYS A 92 6.64 -9.12 -9.25
CA CYS A 92 6.50 -9.04 -10.69
C CYS A 92 5.47 -10.03 -11.23
N ASN A 93 5.51 -11.28 -10.75
CA ASN A 93 4.52 -12.30 -11.08
C ASN A 93 3.11 -11.89 -10.63
N LEU A 94 3.01 -11.22 -9.47
CA LEU A 94 1.75 -10.68 -8.98
C LEU A 94 1.22 -9.55 -9.87
N ALA A 95 2.11 -8.66 -10.32
CA ALA A 95 1.80 -7.60 -11.27
C ALA A 95 1.49 -8.12 -12.70
N ARG A 96 1.72 -9.42 -12.97
CA ARG A 96 1.56 -10.04 -14.31
C ARG A 96 2.36 -9.34 -15.41
N SER A 97 3.48 -8.72 -15.04
CA SER A 97 4.36 -8.11 -16.03
C SER A 97 5.00 -9.20 -16.90
N LYS A 98 5.04 -8.96 -18.21
CA LYS A 98 5.69 -9.81 -19.20
C LYS A 98 7.00 -9.22 -19.72
N ALA A 99 7.37 -8.03 -19.24
CA ALA A 99 8.46 -7.24 -19.77
C ALA A 99 9.45 -6.87 -18.69
N CYS A 100 10.72 -6.97 -19.04
CA CYS A 100 11.86 -6.60 -18.20
C CYS A 100 12.67 -5.54 -18.92
N GLY A 101 13.19 -4.59 -18.16
CA GLY A 101 14.07 -3.59 -18.76
C GLY A 101 14.99 -2.96 -17.75
N SER A 102 15.99 -2.31 -18.29
CA SER A 102 17.01 -1.56 -17.56
C SER A 102 16.89 -0.07 -17.88
N CYS A 103 17.59 0.75 -17.11
CA CYS A 103 17.60 2.20 -17.28
C CYS A 103 19.01 2.72 -16.99
N SER A 104 19.53 3.55 -17.88
CA SER A 104 20.93 4.01 -17.89
C SER A 104 21.19 5.26 -17.05
N ASP A 105 20.15 5.98 -16.61
CA ASP A 105 20.27 7.32 -16.02
C ASP A 105 20.65 7.32 -14.52
N GLY A 106 21.29 6.24 -14.07
CA GLY A 106 21.64 6.00 -12.67
C GLY A 106 20.46 5.50 -11.80
N PRO A 107 20.75 4.84 -10.67
CA PRO A 107 19.73 4.26 -9.82
C PRO A 107 18.91 5.33 -9.09
N LYS A 108 17.63 5.43 -9.43
CA LYS A 108 16.63 6.29 -8.77
C LYS A 108 15.24 5.66 -8.84
N PRO A 109 14.22 6.16 -8.11
CA PRO A 109 12.84 5.74 -8.33
C PRO A 109 12.47 5.83 -9.82
N GLY A 110 11.82 4.79 -10.35
CA GLY A 110 11.51 4.68 -11.78
C GLY A 110 12.68 4.24 -12.69
N CYS A 111 13.95 4.30 -12.27
CA CYS A 111 15.11 3.97 -13.11
C CYS A 111 16.09 3.03 -12.40
N ASN A 112 16.02 1.73 -12.71
CA ASN A 112 16.94 0.70 -12.22
C ASN A 112 17.08 -0.43 -13.25
N ASN A 113 18.10 -1.26 -13.09
CA ASN A 113 18.34 -2.43 -13.94
C ASN A 113 17.51 -3.64 -13.52
N ASN A 114 17.15 -4.47 -14.51
CA ASN A 114 16.45 -5.74 -14.30
C ASN A 114 15.12 -5.60 -13.52
N ILE A 115 14.35 -4.55 -13.84
CA ILE A 115 13.05 -4.26 -13.23
C ILE A 115 11.95 -4.57 -14.23
N CYS A 116 10.88 -5.20 -13.76
CA CYS A 116 9.77 -5.48 -14.63
C CYS A 116 8.84 -4.29 -14.81
N SER A 117 8.15 -4.27 -15.95
CA SER A 117 7.50 -3.07 -16.45
C SER A 117 6.04 -3.33 -16.80
N LEU A 118 5.20 -2.32 -16.60
CA LEU A 118 3.80 -2.28 -17.04
C LEU A 118 3.60 -1.06 -17.94
N LEU A 119 2.40 -0.91 -18.50
CA LEU A 119 2.04 0.20 -19.36
C LEU A 119 1.08 1.15 -18.62
N PRO A 120 1.59 2.06 -17.75
CA PRO A 120 0.74 3.10 -17.20
C PRO A 120 0.27 4.00 -18.34
N SER A 121 -1.00 4.42 -18.26
CA SER A 121 -1.62 5.27 -19.26
C SER A 121 -2.50 6.33 -18.61
N ASN A 122 -2.65 7.43 -19.32
CA ASN A 122 -3.60 8.48 -19.05
C ASN A 122 -4.70 8.39 -20.12
N SER A 123 -5.85 7.85 -19.71
CA SER A 123 -7.04 7.67 -20.55
C SER A 123 -7.68 9.00 -20.98
N PHE A 124 -7.51 10.08 -20.21
CA PHE A 124 -8.03 11.41 -20.55
C PHE A 124 -7.31 12.04 -21.76
N LYS A 125 -6.07 11.61 -22.04
CA LYS A 125 -5.27 12.07 -23.17
C LYS A 125 -4.93 10.98 -24.20
N ASN A 126 -5.36 9.74 -23.95
CA ASN A 126 -4.99 8.56 -24.76
C ASN A 126 -3.47 8.39 -24.94
N VAL A 127 -2.71 8.62 -23.88
CA VAL A 127 -1.24 8.45 -23.88
C VAL A 127 -0.83 7.35 -22.92
N GLY A 128 0.22 6.61 -23.27
CA GLY A 128 0.80 5.58 -22.42
C GLY A 128 2.30 5.47 -22.64
N THR A 129 2.98 4.81 -21.73
CA THR A 129 4.43 4.58 -21.82
C THR A 129 4.81 3.31 -21.09
N ILE A 130 6.11 2.99 -21.09
CA ILE A 130 6.66 1.91 -20.26
C ILE A 130 6.97 2.46 -18.89
N GLY A 131 6.35 1.90 -17.86
CA GLY A 131 6.58 2.25 -16.46
C GLY A 131 7.15 1.09 -15.67
N LYS A 132 8.03 1.39 -14.69
CA LYS A 132 8.63 0.35 -13.84
C LYS A 132 7.72 0.01 -12.66
N VAL A 133 7.57 -1.28 -12.39
CA VAL A 133 6.81 -1.74 -11.21
C VAL A 133 7.63 -1.45 -9.96
N ALA A 134 6.98 -0.82 -8.99
CA ALA A 134 7.55 -0.42 -7.73
C ALA A 134 6.68 -0.85 -6.56
N GLN A 135 7.26 -0.78 -5.38
CA GLN A 135 6.64 -1.09 -4.12
C GLN A 135 6.98 0.00 -3.11
N ASP A 136 5.99 0.52 -2.38
CA ASP A 136 6.20 1.51 -1.33
C ASP A 136 5.10 1.41 -0.25
N VAL A 137 5.22 2.20 0.81
CA VAL A 137 4.20 2.38 1.82
C VAL A 137 3.03 3.15 1.24
N VAL A 138 1.81 2.63 1.40
CA VAL A 138 0.55 3.36 1.18
C VAL A 138 -0.28 3.29 2.46
N ALA A 139 -0.91 4.40 2.81
CA ALA A 139 -1.83 4.49 3.94
C ALA A 139 -3.14 5.18 3.56
N VAL A 140 -4.23 4.61 4.05
CA VAL A 140 -5.62 5.03 3.78
C VAL A 140 -6.46 4.90 5.05
N GLN A 141 -7.66 5.47 5.04
CA GLN A 141 -8.57 5.39 6.18
C GLN A 141 -9.31 4.05 6.20
N SER A 142 -9.38 3.44 7.38
CA SER A 142 -10.33 2.36 7.63
C SER A 142 -11.74 2.89 7.82
N THR A 143 -12.75 2.03 7.72
CA THR A 143 -14.15 2.37 8.03
C THR A 143 -14.89 1.13 8.55
N ASP A 144 -15.91 1.36 9.37
CA ASP A 144 -16.91 0.37 9.78
C ASP A 144 -18.17 0.38 8.88
N GLY A 145 -18.17 1.21 7.82
CA GLY A 145 -19.31 1.43 6.92
C GLY A 145 -20.23 2.57 7.34
N LYS A 146 -20.05 3.15 8.53
CA LYS A 146 -20.82 4.32 9.02
C LYS A 146 -19.94 5.54 9.21
N SER A 147 -18.70 5.34 9.64
CA SER A 147 -17.77 6.40 10.01
C SER A 147 -16.34 6.11 9.56
N SER A 148 -15.51 7.15 9.51
CA SER A 148 -14.07 6.99 9.27
C SER A 148 -13.38 6.49 10.53
N GLY A 149 -12.56 5.45 10.38
CA GLY A 149 -11.76 4.86 11.44
C GLY A 149 -10.32 5.36 11.46
N LYS A 150 -9.43 4.52 12.00
CA LYS A 150 -7.99 4.80 12.09
C LYS A 150 -7.31 4.69 10.70
N VAL A 151 -6.21 5.42 10.52
CA VAL A 151 -5.33 5.25 9.35
C VAL A 151 -4.66 3.88 9.44
N VAL A 152 -4.69 3.15 8.34
CA VAL A 152 -4.00 1.85 8.20
C VAL A 152 -3.06 1.91 7.03
N SER A 153 -1.94 1.19 7.12
CA SER A 153 -0.90 1.20 6.10
C SER A 153 -0.49 -0.20 5.67
N THR A 154 0.02 -0.30 4.45
CA THR A 154 0.75 -1.47 3.95
C THR A 154 2.09 -0.99 3.41
N SER A 155 3.17 -1.65 3.82
CA SER A 155 4.54 -1.33 3.38
C SER A 155 4.92 -1.97 2.05
N LYS A 156 4.01 -2.75 1.46
CA LYS A 156 4.26 -3.53 0.25
C LYS A 156 3.22 -3.26 -0.84
N PHE A 157 2.72 -2.04 -0.95
CA PHE A 157 1.76 -1.70 -2.00
C PHE A 157 2.48 -1.66 -3.34
N LEU A 158 2.01 -2.45 -4.32
CA LEU A 158 2.57 -2.45 -5.67
C LEU A 158 1.87 -1.39 -6.52
N PHE A 159 2.67 -0.63 -7.26
CA PHE A 159 2.21 0.40 -8.19
C PHE A 159 3.20 0.53 -9.35
N THR A 160 2.86 1.34 -10.33
CA THR A 160 3.74 1.59 -11.47
C THR A 160 4.28 3.02 -11.44
N CYS A 161 5.58 3.19 -11.63
CA CYS A 161 6.16 4.50 -11.89
C CYS A 161 5.79 4.97 -13.30
N GLY A 162 5.05 6.07 -13.39
CA GLY A 162 4.74 6.78 -14.63
C GLY A 162 5.74 7.90 -14.88
N ALA A 163 5.75 8.38 -16.13
CA ALA A 163 6.53 9.54 -16.54
C ALA A 163 5.74 10.83 -16.37
N THR A 164 6.40 11.96 -16.12
CA THR A 164 5.73 13.25 -15.86
C THR A 164 4.77 13.67 -16.98
N PHE A 165 5.09 13.41 -18.25
CA PHE A 165 4.21 13.81 -19.36
C PHE A 165 2.84 13.12 -19.33
N LEU A 166 2.70 11.97 -18.63
CA LEU A 166 1.41 11.32 -18.43
C LEU A 166 0.46 12.16 -17.56
N LEU A 167 0.96 13.16 -16.82
CA LEU A 167 0.13 14.03 -15.99
C LEU A 167 -0.63 15.09 -16.81
N ASP A 168 -0.30 15.29 -18.09
CA ASP A 168 -0.98 16.28 -18.92
C ASP A 168 -2.51 16.03 -18.96
N GLY A 169 -3.29 17.10 -18.86
CA GLY A 169 -4.75 17.02 -18.82
C GLY A 169 -5.36 16.39 -17.57
N LEU A 170 -4.57 15.96 -16.57
CA LEU A 170 -5.13 15.57 -15.27
C LEU A 170 -5.43 16.80 -14.39
N ALA A 171 -6.29 16.63 -13.38
CA ALA A 171 -6.63 17.68 -12.44
C ALA A 171 -5.39 18.31 -11.77
N SER A 172 -5.44 19.61 -11.48
CA SER A 172 -4.28 20.33 -10.97
C SER A 172 -3.72 19.74 -9.67
N GLY A 173 -2.40 19.54 -9.64
CA GLY A 173 -1.66 19.03 -8.47
C GLY A 173 -1.74 17.52 -8.25
N VAL A 174 -2.44 16.76 -9.09
CA VAL A 174 -2.39 15.30 -9.04
C VAL A 174 -1.01 14.78 -9.45
N LYS A 175 -0.63 13.64 -8.88
CA LYS A 175 0.68 12.99 -9.11
C LYS A 175 0.54 11.65 -9.81
N GLY A 176 -0.65 11.34 -10.33
CA GLY A 176 -0.92 10.12 -11.08
C GLY A 176 -2.39 9.71 -10.99
N VAL A 177 -2.64 8.42 -11.19
CA VAL A 177 -3.98 7.85 -11.28
C VAL A 177 -4.16 6.67 -10.35
N ALA A 178 -5.24 6.69 -9.57
CA ALA A 178 -5.72 5.56 -8.78
C ALA A 178 -6.56 4.63 -9.66
N GLY A 179 -5.92 3.62 -10.25
CA GLY A 179 -6.59 2.61 -11.07
C GLY A 179 -7.30 1.52 -10.26
N LEU A 180 -8.61 1.36 -10.48
CA LEU A 180 -9.44 0.34 -9.81
C LEU A 180 -9.84 -0.83 -10.72
N GLY A 181 -9.11 -1.04 -11.81
CA GLY A 181 -9.34 -2.10 -12.79
C GLY A 181 -9.22 -3.52 -12.21
N ARG A 182 -9.54 -4.51 -13.05
CA ARG A 182 -9.61 -5.94 -12.67
C ARG A 182 -8.23 -6.62 -12.71
N THR A 183 -7.28 -6.14 -11.90
CA THR A 183 -5.94 -6.74 -11.77
C THR A 183 -5.65 -7.18 -10.34
N LYS A 184 -4.57 -7.95 -10.16
CA LYS A 184 -4.16 -8.45 -8.83
C LYS A 184 -3.50 -7.36 -7.96
N ILE A 185 -3.16 -6.21 -8.53
CA ILE A 185 -2.45 -5.11 -7.83
C ILE A 185 -3.27 -3.81 -7.77
N SER A 186 -4.50 -3.77 -8.28
CA SER A 186 -5.36 -2.57 -8.23
C SER A 186 -5.89 -2.21 -6.85
N LYS A 187 -5.86 -3.15 -5.90
CA LYS A 187 -6.41 -2.98 -4.54
C LYS A 187 -5.43 -3.44 -3.47
N PRO A 188 -5.42 -2.78 -2.29
CA PRO A 188 -4.65 -3.28 -1.15
C PRO A 188 -5.12 -4.69 -0.77
N ARG A 189 -4.17 -5.59 -0.52
CA ARG A 189 -4.50 -6.92 0.03
C ARG A 189 -4.61 -6.86 1.55
N SER A 190 -5.64 -7.50 2.09
CA SER A 190 -5.68 -7.88 3.49
C SER A 190 -4.60 -8.93 3.75
N ARG A 191 -3.83 -8.80 4.85
CA ARG A 191 -3.10 -9.94 5.40
C ARG A 191 -4.15 -10.94 5.88
N SER A 192 -4.24 -12.10 5.24
CA SER A 192 -4.85 -13.32 5.79
C SER A 192 -3.99 -13.80 6.95
#